data_AF-A0A351U3Z9-F1
#
_entry.id   AF-A0A351U3Z9-F1
#
_cell.length_a   1.000
_cell.length_b   1.000
_cell.length_c   1.000
_cell.angle_alpha   90.00
_cell.angle_beta   90.00
_cell.angle_gamma   90.00
#
_symmetry.space_group_name_H-M   'P 1'
#
loop_
_entity.id
_entity.type
_entity.pdbx_description
1 polymer ?
#
loop_
_entity_poly.entity_id
_entity_poly.type
_entity_poly.pdbx_seq_one_letter_code
_entity_poly.pdbx_strand_id
1 'polypeptide(L)'
;MIHRHLNEGFESTIEAVEDVLDRGTISDWRELYAKIVKNPFGEEAEAVKIVITNRHIYGTSVIWGMLLDKLCSSVKEPPSD
;
A
#
# COMPACT_ATOMS: atom_id res chain seq x y z
N MET A 1 -15.80 12.39 12.59
CA MET A 1 -15.73 11.60 11.35
C MET A 1 -15.69 10.15 11.76
N ILE A 2 -16.60 9.34 11.21
CA ILE A 2 -16.67 7.92 11.51
C ILE A 2 -15.44 7.27 10.90
N HIS A 3 -14.49 6.82 11.74
CA HIS A 3 -13.51 5.81 11.33
C HIS A 3 -14.34 4.63 10.82
N ARG A 4 -14.36 4.42 9.50
CA ARG A 4 -15.02 3.25 8.93
C ARG A 4 -14.18 2.05 9.33
N HIS A 5 -14.50 1.45 10.47
CA HIS A 5 -14.17 0.05 10.67
C HIS A 5 -14.78 -0.71 9.51
N LEU A 6 -13.90 -1.21 8.65
CA LEU A 6 -14.18 -2.06 7.50
C LEU A 6 -14.83 -3.35 8.00
N ASN A 7 -16.10 -3.31 8.36
CA ASN A 7 -16.88 -4.48 8.77
C ASN A 7 -17.14 -5.44 7.58
N GLU A 8 -16.68 -5.10 6.36
CA GLU A 8 -16.84 -5.90 5.14
C GLU A 8 -15.54 -6.09 4.34
N GLY A 9 -14.38 -5.90 4.98
CA GLY A 9 -13.07 -6.10 4.35
C GLY A 9 -12.49 -4.82 3.73
N PHE A 10 -11.16 -4.76 3.64
CA PHE A 10 -10.43 -3.60 3.13
C PHE A 10 -10.79 -3.26 1.68
N GLU A 11 -11.33 -2.06 1.47
CA GLU A 11 -11.58 -1.47 0.16
C GLU A 11 -10.27 -0.88 -0.42
N SER A 12 -9.92 -1.26 -1.65
CA SER A 12 -8.71 -0.79 -2.35
C SER A 12 -8.85 0.61 -2.96
N THR A 13 -9.78 1.43 -2.47
CA THR A 13 -9.98 2.79 -2.97
C THR A 13 -8.83 3.69 -2.56
N ILE A 14 -8.57 4.74 -3.35
CA ILE A 14 -7.50 5.70 -3.08
C ILE A 14 -7.71 6.36 -1.72
N GLU A 15 -8.96 6.72 -1.40
CA GLU A 15 -9.34 7.40 -0.16
C GLU A 15 -9.15 6.49 1.07
N ALA A 16 -9.50 5.20 0.96
CA ALA A 16 -9.29 4.24 2.05
C ALA A 16 -7.80 4.00 2.29
N VAL A 17 -7.01 3.87 1.21
CA VAL A 17 -5.55 3.75 1.31
C VAL A 17 -4.94 5.02 1.91
N GLU A 18 -5.39 6.21 1.50
CA GLU A 18 -4.94 7.48 2.07
C GLU A 18 -5.21 7.55 3.58
N ASP A 19 -6.40 7.18 4.03
CA ASP A 19 -6.74 7.15 5.46
C ASP A 19 -5.87 6.15 6.25
N VAL A 20 -5.59 4.97 5.68
CA VAL A 20 -4.69 3.99 6.29
C VAL A 20 -3.25 4.50 6.38
N LEU A 21 -2.75 5.17 5.33
CA LEU A 21 -1.38 5.70 5.34
C LEU A 21 -1.23 6.93 6.27
N ASP A 22 -2.25 7.78 6.38
CA ASP A 22 -2.22 8.99 7.22
C ASP A 22 -2.54 8.70 8.70
N ARG A 23 -3.53 7.82 8.96
CA ARG A 23 -4.15 7.65 10.29
C ARG A 23 -4.31 6.21 10.74
N GLY A 24 -3.97 5.26 9.88
CA GLY A 24 -4.12 3.84 10.16
C GLY A 24 -3.26 3.37 11.33
N THR A 25 -3.72 2.31 11.97
CA THR A 25 -2.96 1.59 12.98
C THR A 25 -1.91 0.69 12.34
N ILE A 26 -0.98 0.17 13.14
CA ILE A 26 -0.03 -0.86 12.71
C ILE A 26 -0.75 -2.10 12.16
N SER A 27 -1.95 -2.42 12.68
CA SER A 27 -2.75 -3.56 12.19
C SER A 27 -3.22 -3.32 10.75
N ASP A 28 -3.71 -2.11 10.46
CA ASP A 28 -4.17 -1.72 9.12
C ASP A 28 -2.99 -1.75 8.13
N TRP A 29 -1.82 -1.28 8.56
CA TRP A 29 -0.60 -1.33 7.76
C TRP A 29 -0.17 -2.77 7.46
N ARG A 30 -0.30 -3.69 8.43
CA ARG A 30 0.02 -5.11 8.23
C ARG A 30 -0.92 -5.77 7.24
N GLU A 31 -2.20 -5.44 7.26
CA GLU A 31 -3.17 -5.97 6.31
C GLU A 31 -2.89 -5.48 4.89
N LEU A 32 -2.70 -4.17 4.72
CA LEU A 32 -2.33 -3.56 3.44
C LEU A 32 -1.01 -4.14 2.89
N TYR A 33 -0.01 -4.30 3.76
CA TYR A 33 1.26 -4.93 3.40
C TYR A 33 1.06 -6.37 2.89
N ALA A 34 0.27 -7.18 3.61
CA ALA A 34 0.04 -8.57 3.22
C ALA A 34 -0.65 -8.68 1.84
N LYS A 35 -1.60 -7.78 1.55
CA LYS A 35 -2.26 -7.69 0.24
C LYS A 35 -1.28 -7.34 -0.88
N ILE A 36 -0.43 -6.33 -0.66
CA ILE A 36 0.56 -5.88 -1.65
C ILE A 36 1.64 -6.94 -1.89
N VAL A 37 2.12 -7.62 -0.85
CA VAL A 37 3.09 -8.72 -1.02
C VAL A 37 2.50 -9.86 -1.84
N LYS A 38 1.22 -10.17 -1.62
CA LYS A 38 0.52 -11.21 -2.39
C LYS A 38 0.32 -10.83 -3.86
N ASN A 39 0.09 -9.55 -4.15
CA ASN A 39 -0.05 -9.03 -5.51
C ASN A 39 0.61 -7.65 -5.67
N PRO A 40 1.93 -7.59 -5.97
CA PRO A 40 2.68 -6.33 -6.06
C PRO A 40 2.25 -5.38 -7.19
N PHE A 41 1.47 -5.88 -8.14
CA PHE A 41 0.89 -5.10 -9.24
C PHE A 41 -0.65 -5.03 -9.16
N GLY A 42 -1.20 -5.37 -8.00
CA GLY A 42 -2.64 -5.35 -7.73
C GLY A 42 -3.18 -3.95 -7.45
N GLU A 43 -4.49 -3.89 -7.26
CA GLU A 43 -5.22 -2.64 -7.01
C GLU A 43 -4.72 -1.90 -5.77
N GLU A 44 -4.38 -2.63 -4.69
CA GLU A 44 -3.82 -2.02 -3.48
C GLU A 44 -2.44 -1.38 -3.72
N ALA A 45 -1.59 -2.02 -4.51
CA ALA A 45 -0.26 -1.50 -4.83
C ALA A 45 -0.37 -0.24 -5.71
N GLU A 46 -1.26 -0.25 -6.70
CA GLU A 46 -1.52 0.90 -7.55
C GLU A 46 -2.14 2.07 -6.75
N ALA A 47 -3.09 1.78 -5.86
CA ALA A 47 -3.68 2.79 -4.99
C ALA A 47 -2.63 3.43 -4.06
N VAL A 48 -1.77 2.63 -3.41
CA VAL A 48 -0.64 3.17 -2.61
C VAL A 48 0.26 4.04 -3.47
N LYS A 49 0.64 3.59 -4.67
CA LYS A 49 1.48 4.36 -5.60
C LYS A 49 0.85 5.71 -5.95
N ILE A 50 -0.45 5.74 -6.24
CA ILE A 50 -1.20 6.97 -6.52
C ILE A 50 -1.17 7.89 -5.31
N VAL A 51 -1.46 7.39 -4.10
CA VAL A 51 -1.46 8.20 -2.87
C VAL A 51 -0.09 8.81 -2.62
N ILE A 52 0.99 8.00 -2.59
CA ILE A 52 2.32 8.50 -2.25
C ILE A 52 2.91 9.44 -3.31
N THR A 53 2.45 9.34 -4.57
CA THR A 53 2.86 10.25 -5.66
C THR A 53 2.14 11.60 -5.56
N ASN A 54 0.87 11.61 -5.14
CA ASN A 54 0.04 12.82 -5.11
C ASN A 54 -0.05 13.48 -3.73
N ARG A 55 0.44 12.82 -2.68
CA ARG A 55 0.38 13.27 -1.28
C ARG A 55 1.72 13.06 -0.61
N HIS A 56 2.20 14.10 0.04
CA HIS A 56 3.38 14.03 0.89
C HIS A 56 2.96 13.71 2.33
N ILE A 57 2.74 12.43 2.63
CA ILE A 57 2.51 11.95 4.00
C ILE A 57 3.88 11.72 4.63
N TYR A 58 4.28 12.60 5.55
CA TYR A 58 5.63 12.64 6.10
C TYR A 58 6.05 11.28 6.68
N GLY A 59 7.17 10.74 6.20
CA GLY A 59 7.70 9.43 6.62
C GLY A 59 7.00 8.23 5.97
N THR A 60 5.66 8.20 5.94
CA THR A 60 4.89 7.07 5.39
C THR A 60 5.12 6.92 3.88
N SER A 61 5.05 8.00 3.09
CA SER A 61 5.22 7.92 1.64
C SER A 61 6.58 7.33 1.23
N VAL A 62 7.63 7.59 2.01
CA VAL A 62 8.99 7.08 1.75
C VAL A 62 9.07 5.57 2.02
N ILE A 63 8.56 5.11 3.17
CA ILE A 63 8.59 3.70 3.56
C ILE A 63 7.85 2.84 2.53
N TRP A 64 6.65 3.26 2.14
CA TRP A 64 5.82 2.52 1.20
C TRP A 64 6.35 2.60 -0.24
N GLY A 65 6.95 3.72 -0.65
CA GLY A 65 7.65 3.83 -1.93
C GLY A 65 8.79 2.82 -2.05
N MET A 66 9.66 2.74 -1.03
CA MET A 66 10.75 1.76 -0.99
C MET A 66 10.25 0.31 -1.02
N LEU A 67 9.14 0.02 -0.34
CA LEU A 67 8.52 -1.30 -0.38
C LEU A 67 8.07 -1.66 -1.80
N LEU A 68 7.32 -0.78 -2.45
CA LEU A 68 6.82 -1.01 -3.81
C LEU A 68 7.97 -1.18 -4.80
N ASP A 69 8.99 -0.33 -4.72
CA ASP A 69 10.19 -0.44 -5.57
C ASP A 69 10.87 -1.79 -5.40
N LYS A 70 11.03 -2.26 -4.15
CA LYS A 70 11.63 -3.56 -3.86
C LYS A 70 10.81 -4.72 -4.43
N LEU A 71 9.50 -4.71 -4.21
CA LEU A 71 8.63 -5.80 -4.66
C LEU A 71 8.48 -5.84 -6.18
N CYS A 72 8.37 -4.68 -6.83
CA CYS A 72 8.24 -4.59 -8.28
C CYS A 72 9.57 -4.89 -9.00
N SER A 73 10.72 -4.54 -8.40
CA SER A 73 12.05 -4.85 -8.95
C SER A 73 12.41 -6.33 -8.79
N SER A 74 11.98 -6.97 -7.70
CA SER A 74 12.26 -8.39 -7.45
C SER A 74 11.59 -9.36 -8.44
N VAL A 75 10.60 -8.90 -9.22
CA VAL A 75 9.94 -9.69 -10.27
C VAL A 75 10.68 -9.59 -11.61
N LYS A 76 11.65 -8.68 -11.73
CA LYS A 76 12.36 -8.38 -12.99
C LYS A 76 13.62 -9.21 -13.24
N GLU A 77 14.08 -10.05 -12.31
CA GLU A 77 15.19 -10.97 -12.56
C GLU A 77 14.65 -12.32 -13.07
N PRO A 78 14.75 -12.62 -14.39
CA PRO A 78 14.64 -14.01 -14.82
C PRO A 78 15.82 -14.80 -14.22
N PRO A 79 15.64 -16.10 -13.90
CA PRO A 79 16.76 -16.94 -13.49
C PRO A 79 17.85 -16.86 -14.56
N SER A 80 19.06 -16.51 -14.12
CA SER A 80 20.25 -16.66 -14.97
C SER A 80 20.45 -18.16 -15.18
N ASP A 81 20.39 -18.60 -16.44
CA ASP A 81 20.70 -19.97 -16.88
C ASP A 81 22.05 -20.48 -16.35
#